data_AF-A0A938D614-F1
#
_entry.id   AF-A0A938D614-F1
#
_cell.length_a   1.000
_cell.length_b   1.000
_cell.length_c   1.000
_cell.angle_alpha   90.00
_cell.angle_beta   90.00
_cell.angle_gamma   90.00
#
_symmetry.space_group_name_H-M   'P 1'
#
loop_
_entity.id
_entity.type
_entity.pdbx_description
1 polymer ?
#
loop_
_entity_poly.entity_id
_entity_poly.type
_entity_poly.pdbx_seq_one_letter_code
_entity_poly.pdbx_strand_id
1 'polypeptide(L)'
;MLTLTSSVEIWAHRLPAGAKLGALALGTVGLFALSSPLALGVAALAVLGLVASGGPRFLRESLLMLRPLWPFVLIVAVWHLVTGDISGGATVILRMGAAVAAANFATMTTRLAEMLAVIEALLSPLRLFGLAPRPMALALALVIRFIPVMLTRIEAISLAYRARSPRRAGWRILMPAALAALDDAEHVADALRARGGAG
;
A
#
# COMPACT_ATOMS: atom_id res chain seq x y z
N MET A 1 -3.78 13.86 9.87
CA MET A 1 -4.10 13.89 8.41
C MET A 1 -3.28 12.81 7.69
N LEU A 2 -3.63 11.55 7.92
CA LEU A 2 -3.15 10.38 7.19
C LEU A 2 -3.97 10.18 5.89
N THR A 3 -4.01 11.20 5.03
CA THR A 3 -4.63 11.07 3.71
C THR A 3 -3.59 10.58 2.71
N LEU A 4 -3.14 9.33 2.87
CA LEU A 4 -2.59 8.57 1.73
C LEU A 4 -3.71 7.98 0.86
N THR A 5 -4.97 8.11 1.30
CA THR A 5 -6.15 7.96 0.46
C THR A 5 -6.46 9.32 -0.18
N SER A 6 -6.56 9.38 -1.50
CA SER A 6 -6.95 10.61 -2.21
C SER A 6 -8.23 11.19 -1.61
N SER A 7 -8.32 12.52 -1.47
CA SER A 7 -9.50 13.22 -0.91
C SER A 7 -10.76 13.09 -1.78
N VAL A 8 -10.63 12.45 -2.95
CA VAL A 8 -11.71 12.20 -3.90
C VAL A 8 -12.12 10.72 -3.80
N GLU A 9 -13.28 10.48 -3.19
CA GLU A 9 -13.90 9.15 -3.24
C GLU A 9 -14.39 8.87 -4.67
N ILE A 10 -13.90 7.76 -5.24
CA ILE A 10 -14.30 7.26 -6.57
C ILE A 10 -14.97 5.89 -6.43
N TRP A 11 -15.66 5.43 -7.48
CA TRP A 11 -16.32 4.11 -7.54
C TRP A 11 -15.40 2.98 -7.08
N ALA A 12 -14.10 3.06 -7.43
CA ALA A 12 -13.09 2.08 -7.06
C ALA A 12 -12.95 1.93 -5.54
N HIS A 13 -13.17 2.95 -4.73
CA HIS A 13 -13.08 2.84 -3.28
C HIS A 13 -14.14 1.91 -2.68
N ARG A 14 -15.23 1.62 -3.40
CA ARG A 14 -16.31 0.73 -2.95
C ARG A 14 -16.03 -0.75 -3.25
N LEU A 15 -15.02 -1.05 -4.07
CA LEU A 15 -14.62 -2.43 -4.37
C LEU A 15 -13.76 -3.01 -3.25
N PRO A 16 -13.96 -4.29 -2.88
CA PRO A 16 -13.18 -4.93 -1.84
C PRO A 16 -11.70 -4.99 -2.22
N ALA A 17 -10.82 -4.74 -1.25
CA ALA A 17 -9.37 -4.77 -1.44
C ALA A 17 -8.87 -6.07 -2.08
N GLY A 18 -9.44 -7.21 -1.70
CA GLY A 18 -9.05 -8.52 -2.25
C GLY A 18 -9.25 -8.61 -3.76
N ALA A 19 -10.35 -8.09 -4.29
CA ALA A 19 -10.62 -8.08 -5.72
C ALA A 19 -9.65 -7.16 -6.48
N LYS A 20 -9.32 -5.98 -5.91
CA LYS A 20 -8.35 -5.04 -6.50
C LYS A 20 -6.95 -5.64 -6.53
N LEU A 21 -6.50 -6.24 -5.42
CA LEU A 21 -5.18 -6.84 -5.31
C LEU A 21 -5.07 -8.09 -6.19
N GLY A 22 -6.13 -8.90 -6.28
CA GLY A 22 -6.21 -10.01 -7.24
C GLY A 22 -6.16 -9.54 -8.69
N ALA A 23 -6.91 -8.51 -9.05
CA ALA A 23 -6.87 -7.91 -10.39
C ALA A 23 -5.50 -7.31 -10.71
N LEU A 24 -4.84 -6.67 -9.73
CA LEU A 24 -3.47 -6.16 -9.89
C LEU A 24 -2.47 -7.31 -10.09
N ALA A 25 -2.57 -8.39 -9.31
CA ALA A 25 -1.72 -9.56 -9.45
C ALA A 25 -1.89 -10.24 -10.82
N LEU A 26 -3.14 -10.50 -11.22
CA LEU A 26 -3.44 -11.09 -12.54
C LEU A 26 -3.03 -10.16 -13.68
N GLY A 27 -3.31 -8.86 -13.55
CA GLY A 27 -2.94 -7.85 -14.54
C GLY A 27 -1.43 -7.74 -14.72
N THR A 28 -0.67 -7.76 -13.62
CA THR A 28 0.81 -7.76 -13.69
C THR A 28 1.35 -9.04 -14.32
N VAL A 29 0.83 -10.21 -13.96
CA VAL A 29 1.19 -11.47 -14.65
C VAL A 29 0.89 -11.39 -16.16
N GLY A 30 -0.27 -10.87 -16.54
CA GLY A 30 -0.63 -10.63 -17.93
C GLY A 30 0.32 -9.68 -18.66
N LEU A 31 0.72 -8.58 -18.02
CA LEU A 31 1.70 -7.63 -18.56
C LEU A 31 3.07 -8.27 -18.81
N PHE A 32 3.49 -9.21 -17.97
CA PHE A 32 4.75 -9.93 -18.16
C PHE A 32 4.67 -11.02 -19.24
N ALA A 33 3.49 -11.60 -19.45
CA ALA A 33 3.27 -12.55 -20.54
C ALA A 33 3.24 -11.89 -21.94
N LEU A 34 2.97 -10.58 -22.00
CA LEU A 34 2.97 -9.82 -23.26
C LEU A 34 4.39 -9.45 -23.70
N SER A 35 4.80 -9.94 -24.86
CA SER A 35 6.09 -9.61 -25.48
C SER A 35 5.99 -8.49 -26.53
N SER A 36 4.78 -8.15 -26.99
CA SER A 36 4.61 -7.15 -28.05
C SER A 36 4.47 -5.73 -27.50
N PRO A 37 5.23 -4.74 -28.03
CA PRO A 37 5.11 -3.35 -27.60
C PRO A 37 3.71 -2.78 -27.79
N LEU A 38 3.01 -3.19 -28.86
CA LEU A 38 1.65 -2.73 -29.15
C LEU A 38 0.63 -3.21 -28.10
N ALA A 39 0.69 -4.49 -27.70
CA ALA A 39 -0.22 -5.00 -26.67
C ALA A 39 0.05 -4.35 -25.31
N LEU A 40 1.32 -4.06 -24.99
CA LEU A 40 1.67 -3.31 -23.79
C LEU A 40 1.19 -1.85 -23.86
N GLY A 41 1.22 -1.23 -25.04
CA GLY A 41 0.62 0.09 -25.27
C GLY A 41 -0.88 0.11 -25.00
N VAL A 42 -1.62 -0.90 -25.50
CA VAL A 42 -3.06 -1.05 -25.22
C VAL A 42 -3.32 -1.27 -23.73
N ALA A 43 -2.52 -2.11 -23.08
CA ALA A 43 -2.65 -2.34 -21.63
C ALA A 43 -2.36 -1.08 -20.81
N ALA A 44 -1.33 -0.30 -21.18
CA ALA A 44 -1.02 0.97 -20.55
C ALA A 44 -2.17 1.98 -20.72
N LEU A 45 -2.76 2.07 -21.92
CA LEU A 45 -3.93 2.91 -22.19
C LEU A 45 -5.15 2.46 -21.38
N ALA A 46 -5.37 1.15 -21.22
CA ALA A 46 -6.45 0.64 -20.38
C ALA A 46 -6.28 1.05 -18.91
N VAL A 47 -5.05 0.94 -18.36
CA VAL A 47 -4.74 1.41 -17.00
C VAL A 47 -4.93 2.92 -16.88
N LEU A 48 -4.49 3.70 -17.86
CA LEU A 48 -4.72 5.15 -17.88
C LEU A 48 -6.21 5.50 -17.97
N GLY A 49 -7.01 4.73 -18.72
CA GLY A 49 -8.47 4.87 -18.76
C GLY A 49 -9.13 4.60 -17.41
N LEU A 50 -8.67 3.57 -16.69
CA LEU A 50 -9.12 3.29 -15.32
C LEU A 50 -8.78 4.44 -14.38
N VAL A 51 -7.55 4.97 -14.45
CA VAL A 51 -7.14 6.12 -13.64
C VAL A 51 -7.96 7.37 -14.00
N ALA A 52 -8.18 7.63 -15.29
CA ALA A 52 -8.95 8.78 -15.77
C ALA A 52 -10.43 8.72 -15.36
N SER A 53 -10.99 7.52 -15.20
CA SER A 53 -12.36 7.33 -14.67
C SER A 53 -12.55 7.89 -13.25
N GLY A 54 -11.47 8.06 -12.49
CA GLY A 54 -11.47 8.68 -11.17
C GLY A 54 -11.50 10.22 -11.19
N GLY A 55 -11.51 10.84 -12.37
CA GLY A 55 -11.55 12.29 -12.56
C GLY A 55 -10.18 12.95 -12.71
N PRO A 56 -10.14 14.24 -13.12
CA PRO A 56 -8.90 14.92 -13.51
C PRO A 56 -7.94 15.19 -12.35
N ARG A 57 -8.47 15.36 -11.13
CA ARG A 57 -7.64 15.52 -9.92
C ARG A 57 -6.90 14.23 -9.57
N PHE A 58 -7.60 13.10 -9.61
CA PHE A 58 -7.05 11.78 -9.36
C PHE A 58 -6.00 11.40 -10.42
N LEU A 59 -6.27 11.69 -11.69
CA LEU A 59 -5.29 11.50 -12.77
C LEU A 59 -4.01 12.29 -12.51
N ARG A 60 -4.12 13.56 -12.09
CA ARG A 60 -2.95 14.40 -11.79
C ARG A 60 -2.14 13.83 -10.62
N GLU A 61 -2.79 13.41 -9.55
CA GLU A 61 -2.11 12.78 -8.40
C GLU A 61 -1.39 11.47 -8.81
N SER A 62 -2.05 10.63 -9.60
CA SER A 62 -1.46 9.40 -10.14
C SER A 62 -0.22 9.68 -11.02
N LEU A 63 -0.29 10.69 -11.89
CA LEU A 63 0.86 11.12 -12.70
C LEU A 63 2.01 11.68 -11.85
N LEU A 64 1.71 12.39 -10.77
CA LEU A 64 2.73 12.88 -9.84
C LEU A 64 3.44 11.73 -9.13
N MET A 65 2.73 10.64 -8.82
CA MET A 65 3.33 9.42 -8.25
C MET A 65 4.22 8.65 -9.25
N LEU A 66 4.08 8.89 -10.55
CA LEU A 66 4.99 8.35 -11.56
C LEU A 66 6.30 9.15 -11.70
N ARG A 67 6.38 10.38 -11.14
CA ARG A 67 7.60 11.20 -11.23
C ARG A 67 8.86 10.49 -10.75
N PRO A 68 8.88 9.76 -9.61
CA PRO A 68 10.09 9.04 -9.17
C PRO A 68 10.58 7.97 -10.16
N LEU A 69 9.75 7.57 -11.14
CA LEU A 69 10.10 6.60 -12.18
C LEU A 69 10.94 7.20 -13.32
N TRP A 70 10.97 8.54 -13.46
CA TRP A 70 11.67 9.22 -14.55
C TRP A 70 13.15 8.86 -14.72
N PRO A 71 13.98 8.72 -13.66
CA PRO A 71 15.39 8.45 -13.85
C PRO A 71 15.61 7.00 -14.34
N PHE A 72 14.74 6.07 -13.91
CA PHE A 72 14.80 4.68 -14.38
C PHE A 72 14.42 4.57 -15.85
N VAL A 73 13.34 5.26 -16.27
CA VAL A 73 12.93 5.34 -17.68
C VAL A 73 14.04 5.93 -18.53
N LEU A 74 14.72 6.99 -18.05
CA LEU A 74 15.83 7.60 -18.76
C LEU A 74 17.00 6.62 -18.94
N ILE A 75 17.41 5.92 -17.88
CA ILE A 75 18.51 4.95 -17.93
C ILE A 75 18.20 3.83 -18.92
N VAL A 76 16.99 3.25 -18.85
CA VAL A 76 16.56 2.18 -19.77
C VAL A 76 16.51 2.68 -21.21
N ALA A 77 15.97 3.89 -21.44
CA ALA A 77 15.87 4.47 -22.77
C ALA A 77 17.26 4.71 -23.38
N VAL A 78 18.20 5.30 -22.63
CA VAL A 78 19.57 5.54 -23.09
C VAL A 78 20.29 4.23 -23.39
N TRP A 79 20.17 3.25 -22.49
CA TRP A 79 20.79 1.93 -22.67
C TRP A 79 20.33 1.24 -23.96
N HIS A 80 19.00 1.18 -24.18
CA HIS A 80 18.44 0.55 -25.36
C HIS A 80 18.67 1.34 -26.65
N LEU A 81 18.78 2.67 -26.56
CA LEU A 81 19.17 3.50 -27.71
C LEU A 81 20.62 3.23 -28.14
N VAL A 82 21.54 3.09 -27.18
CA VAL A 82 22.95 2.74 -27.45
C VAL A 82 23.08 1.32 -28.00
N THR A 83 22.25 0.38 -27.51
CA THR A 83 22.28 -1.03 -27.95
C THR A 83 21.54 -1.23 -29.29
N GLY A 84 20.76 -0.26 -29.75
CA GLY A 84 19.97 -0.34 -30.98
C GLY A 84 18.67 -1.14 -30.88
N ASP A 85 18.32 -1.66 -29.70
CA ASP A 85 17.08 -2.42 -29.46
C ASP A 85 15.95 -1.52 -28.94
N ILE A 86 15.37 -0.75 -29.85
CA ILE A 86 14.27 0.18 -29.57
C ILE A 86 13.02 -0.60 -29.11
N SER A 87 12.76 -1.76 -29.71
CA SER A 87 11.60 -2.61 -29.38
C SER A 87 11.64 -3.15 -27.95
N GLY A 88 12.79 -3.64 -27.50
CA GLY A 88 12.98 -4.13 -26.14
C GLY A 88 12.88 -2.98 -25.12
N GLY A 89 13.50 -1.84 -25.41
CA GLY A 89 13.41 -0.65 -24.56
C GLY A 89 11.96 -0.17 -24.38
N ALA A 90 11.20 -0.08 -25.47
CA ALA A 90 9.78 0.28 -25.44
C ALA A 90 8.96 -0.71 -24.61
N THR A 91 9.18 -2.02 -24.79
CA THR A 91 8.53 -3.08 -24.01
C THR A 91 8.77 -2.92 -22.51
N VAL A 92 10.02 -2.70 -22.09
CA VAL A 92 10.38 -2.53 -20.67
C VAL A 92 9.72 -1.28 -20.09
N ILE A 93 9.83 -0.14 -20.78
CA ILE A 93 9.28 1.14 -20.32
C ILE A 93 7.75 1.08 -20.21
N LEU A 94 7.07 0.54 -21.23
CA LEU A 94 5.60 0.40 -21.23
C LEU A 94 5.13 -0.55 -20.14
N ARG A 95 5.77 -1.72 -20.00
CA ARG A 95 5.42 -2.70 -18.96
C ARG A 95 5.58 -2.11 -17.57
N MET A 96 6.72 -1.47 -17.31
CA MET A 96 6.98 -0.84 -16.03
C MET A 96 6.00 0.30 -15.75
N GLY A 97 5.76 1.18 -16.72
CA GLY A 97 4.81 2.27 -16.59
C GLY A 97 3.38 1.79 -16.30
N ALA A 98 2.90 0.79 -17.03
CA ALA A 98 1.58 0.20 -16.82
C ALA A 98 1.45 -0.47 -15.46
N ALA A 99 2.46 -1.28 -15.05
CA ALA A 99 2.45 -1.97 -13.77
C ALA A 99 2.49 -0.99 -12.59
N VAL A 100 3.36 0.02 -12.64
CA VAL A 100 3.46 1.05 -11.59
C VAL A 100 2.20 1.90 -11.53
N ALA A 101 1.63 2.30 -12.68
CA ALA A 101 0.36 3.04 -12.71
C ALA A 101 -0.79 2.22 -12.11
N ALA A 102 -0.89 0.93 -12.43
CA ALA A 102 -1.90 0.03 -11.86
C ALA A 102 -1.71 -0.16 -10.34
N ALA A 103 -0.46 -0.32 -9.89
CA ALA A 103 -0.13 -0.44 -8.47
C ALA A 103 -0.46 0.86 -7.70
N ASN A 104 -0.14 2.03 -8.26
CA ASN A 104 -0.49 3.32 -7.68
C ASN A 104 -2.02 3.48 -7.59
N PHE A 105 -2.76 3.09 -8.63
CA PHE A 105 -4.22 3.10 -8.62
C PHE A 105 -4.77 2.25 -7.46
N ALA A 106 -4.29 1.03 -7.29
CA ALA A 106 -4.71 0.16 -6.19
C ALA A 106 -4.33 0.75 -4.82
N THR A 107 -3.13 1.33 -4.70
CA THR A 107 -2.62 1.93 -3.45
C THR A 107 -3.45 3.15 -3.03
N MET A 108 -3.77 4.04 -3.97
CA MET A 108 -4.55 5.25 -3.70
C MET A 108 -6.03 4.95 -3.36
N THR A 109 -6.56 3.83 -3.85
CA THR A 109 -7.98 3.46 -3.73
C THR A 109 -8.26 2.41 -2.65
N THR A 110 -7.23 1.94 -1.94
CA THR A 110 -7.36 0.91 -0.90
C THR A 110 -6.98 1.47 0.46
N ARG A 111 -7.87 1.31 1.43
CA ARG A 111 -7.62 1.74 2.81
C ARG A 111 -6.69 0.75 3.50
N LEU A 112 -5.80 1.23 4.37
CA LEU A 112 -4.85 0.40 5.11
C LEU A 112 -5.55 -0.74 5.87
N ALA A 113 -6.69 -0.46 6.52
CA ALA A 113 -7.45 -1.46 7.25
C ALA A 113 -7.94 -2.62 6.34
N GLU A 114 -8.35 -2.31 5.11
CA GLU A 114 -8.78 -3.34 4.15
C GLU A 114 -7.60 -4.15 3.62
N MET A 115 -6.43 -3.51 3.40
CA MET A 115 -5.20 -4.23 3.04
C MET A 115 -4.80 -5.23 4.13
N LEU A 116 -4.85 -4.81 5.39
CA LEU A 116 -4.55 -5.66 6.54
C LEU A 116 -5.51 -6.85 6.66
N ALA A 117 -6.81 -6.63 6.39
CA ALA A 117 -7.80 -7.70 6.36
C ALA A 117 -7.53 -8.72 5.25
N VAL A 118 -7.10 -8.28 4.06
CA VAL A 118 -6.71 -9.20 2.97
C VAL A 118 -5.46 -10.00 3.34
N ILE A 119 -4.44 -9.35 3.91
CA ILE A 119 -3.23 -10.03 4.39
C ILE A 119 -3.59 -11.08 5.45
N GLU A 120 -4.48 -10.75 6.39
CA GLU A 120 -4.97 -11.72 7.37
C GLU A 120 -5.65 -12.92 6.72
N ALA A 121 -6.56 -12.68 5.77
CA ALA A 121 -7.26 -13.75 5.06
C ALA A 121 -6.27 -14.70 4.35
N LEU A 122 -5.22 -14.14 3.71
CA LEU A 122 -4.15 -14.90 3.05
C LEU A 122 -3.25 -15.66 4.03
N LEU A 123 -3.07 -15.14 5.25
CA LEU A 123 -2.29 -15.79 6.30
C LEU A 123 -3.11 -16.78 7.15
N SER A 124 -4.44 -16.72 7.09
CA SER A 124 -5.34 -17.65 7.80
C SER A 124 -5.09 -19.14 7.51
N PRO A 125 -4.80 -19.61 6.28
CA PRO A 125 -4.51 -21.02 6.04
C PRO A 125 -3.20 -21.49 6.70
N LEU A 126 -2.26 -20.59 7.03
CA LEU A 126 -1.06 -20.99 7.78
C LEU A 126 -1.39 -21.49 9.19
N ARG A 127 -2.60 -21.20 9.72
CA ARG A 127 -3.10 -21.76 10.98
C ARG A 127 -3.27 -23.29 10.91
N LEU A 128 -3.42 -23.87 9.72
CA LEU A 128 -3.54 -25.32 9.51
C LEU A 128 -2.22 -26.07 9.72
N PHE A 129 -1.07 -25.38 9.74
CA PHE A 129 0.25 -25.99 9.92
C PHE A 129 0.71 -26.10 11.39
N GLY A 130 -0.20 -26.00 12.37
CA GLY A 130 0.10 -26.34 13.77
C GLY A 130 0.63 -25.19 14.64
N LEU A 131 0.56 -23.94 14.18
CA LEU A 131 0.77 -22.77 15.04
C LEU A 131 -0.41 -22.63 16.00
N ALA A 132 -0.17 -22.55 17.32
CA ALA A 132 -1.19 -22.54 18.36
C ALA A 132 -2.37 -21.59 18.00
N PRO A 133 -3.55 -22.12 17.63
CA PRO A 133 -4.52 -21.37 16.83
C PRO A 133 -5.21 -20.24 17.61
N ARG A 134 -5.36 -20.39 18.94
CA ARG A 134 -6.04 -19.39 19.78
C ARG A 134 -5.16 -18.16 20.09
N PRO A 135 -3.96 -18.29 20.68
CA PRO A 135 -3.13 -17.12 21.00
C PRO A 135 -2.72 -16.34 19.75
N MET A 136 -2.43 -17.04 18.65
CA MET A 136 -2.00 -16.41 17.40
C MET A 136 -3.16 -15.69 16.70
N ALA A 137 -4.37 -16.27 16.69
CA ALA A 137 -5.55 -15.57 16.17
C ALA A 137 -5.91 -14.33 17.01
N LEU A 138 -5.80 -14.43 18.35
CA LEU A 138 -6.02 -13.30 19.25
C LEU A 138 -4.98 -12.18 19.03
N ALA A 139 -3.70 -12.54 18.87
CA ALA A 139 -2.64 -11.59 18.57
C ALA A 139 -2.89 -10.86 17.24
N LEU A 140 -3.22 -11.59 16.17
CA LEU A 140 -3.54 -11.01 14.87
C LEU A 140 -4.75 -10.07 14.93
N ALA A 141 -5.84 -10.50 15.57
CA ALA A 141 -7.04 -9.68 15.74
C ALA A 141 -6.74 -8.41 16.54
N LEU A 142 -5.90 -8.52 17.58
CA LEU A 142 -5.48 -7.38 18.37
C LEU A 142 -4.66 -6.41 17.52
N VAL A 143 -3.64 -6.88 16.81
CA VAL A 143 -2.79 -6.05 15.94
C VAL A 143 -3.63 -5.27 14.94
N ILE A 144 -4.58 -5.93 14.26
CA ILE A 144 -5.44 -5.28 13.25
C ILE A 144 -6.30 -4.19 13.88
N ARG A 145 -6.86 -4.44 15.07
CA ARG A 145 -7.63 -3.44 15.81
C ARG A 145 -6.75 -2.30 16.34
N PHE A 146 -5.50 -2.59 16.65
CA PHE A 146 -4.59 -1.67 17.33
C PHE A 146 -3.83 -0.74 16.38
N ILE A 147 -3.55 -1.17 15.14
CA ILE A 147 -2.92 -0.33 14.11
C ILE A 147 -3.61 1.04 13.93
N PRO A 148 -4.95 1.13 13.73
CA PRO A 148 -5.59 2.44 13.55
C PRO A 148 -5.48 3.33 14.80
N VAL A 149 -5.53 2.74 16.00
CA VAL A 149 -5.36 3.46 17.27
C VAL A 149 -3.93 3.99 17.42
N MET A 150 -2.92 3.18 17.07
CA MET A 150 -1.53 3.63 17.09
C MET A 150 -1.25 4.74 16.09
N LEU A 151 -1.84 4.67 14.90
CA LEU A 151 -1.69 5.71 13.89
C LEU A 151 -2.20 7.07 14.38
N THR A 152 -3.38 7.13 15.01
CA THR A 152 -3.91 8.38 15.57
C THR A 152 -3.07 8.89 16.74
N ARG A 153 -2.52 7.98 17.56
CA ARG A 153 -1.63 8.35 18.67
C ARG A 153 -0.30 8.92 18.18
N ILE A 154 0.30 8.31 17.14
CA ILE A 154 1.53 8.81 16.51
C ILE A 154 1.30 10.19 15.88
N GLU A 155 0.14 10.43 15.25
CA GLU A 155 -0.21 11.76 14.75
C GLU A 155 -0.26 12.79 15.89
N ALA A 156 -0.92 12.46 17.00
CA ALA A 156 -1.00 13.34 18.17
C ALA A 156 0.38 13.63 18.77
N ILE A 157 1.24 12.61 18.92
CA ILE A 157 2.62 12.78 19.40
C ILE A 157 3.41 13.67 18.44
N SER A 158 3.23 13.48 17.13
CA SER A 158 3.90 14.30 16.10
C SER A 158 3.46 15.76 16.16
N LEU A 159 2.16 16.01 16.37
CA LEU A 159 1.61 17.36 16.55
C LEU A 159 2.16 18.01 17.83
N ALA A 160 2.17 17.28 18.95
CA ALA A 160 2.71 17.77 20.21
C ALA A 160 4.22 18.07 20.13
N TYR A 161 4.98 17.26 19.40
CA TYR A 161 6.40 17.52 19.16
C TYR A 161 6.61 18.79 18.33
N ARG A 162 5.84 18.97 17.26
CA ARG A 162 5.89 20.18 16.41
C ARG A 162 5.46 21.45 17.14
N ALA A 163 4.55 21.34 18.11
CA ALA A 163 4.16 22.47 18.95
C ALA A 163 5.28 22.92 19.90
N ARG A 164 6.13 21.99 20.36
CA ARG A 164 7.24 22.26 21.29
C ARG A 164 8.58 22.50 20.60
N SER A 165 8.73 22.11 19.33
CA SER A 165 10.01 22.19 18.62
C SER A 165 9.83 22.73 17.20
N PRO A 166 10.70 23.65 16.75
CA PRO A 166 10.72 24.08 15.36
C PRO A 166 11.28 23.01 14.42
N ARG A 167 11.85 21.91 14.95
CA ARG A 167 12.44 20.82 14.15
C ARG A 167 11.36 19.86 13.68
N ARG A 168 11.61 19.23 12.52
CA ARG A 168 10.71 18.19 12.00
C ARG A 168 10.65 17.00 12.94
N ALA A 169 9.44 16.46 13.04
CA ALA A 169 9.13 15.14 13.56
C ALA A 169 9.96 14.09 12.80
N GLY A 170 10.96 13.49 13.47
CA GLY A 170 11.81 12.44 12.91
C GLY A 170 11.94 11.27 13.89
N TRP A 171 13.09 10.61 13.92
CA TRP A 171 13.39 9.49 14.83
C TRP A 171 13.10 9.75 16.31
N ARG A 172 13.08 11.01 16.73
CA ARG A 172 12.78 11.42 18.11
C ARG A 172 11.35 11.08 18.59
N ILE A 173 10.42 10.80 17.68
CA ILE A 173 9.05 10.38 18.01
C ILE A 173 8.95 8.87 18.24
N LEU A 174 9.95 8.10 17.81
CA LEU A 174 9.95 6.64 17.96
C LEU A 174 9.92 6.25 19.44
N MET A 175 10.72 6.93 20.28
CA MET A 175 10.77 6.68 21.71
C MET A 175 9.41 6.90 22.41
N PRO A 176 8.75 8.07 22.30
CA PRO A 176 7.43 8.25 22.91
C PRO A 176 6.36 7.37 22.28
N ALA A 177 6.44 7.05 20.99
CA ALA A 177 5.50 6.11 20.36
C ALA A 177 5.66 4.68 20.88
N ALA A 178 6.90 4.21 21.08
CA ALA A 178 7.18 2.90 21.64
C ALA A 178 6.71 2.79 23.10
N LEU A 179 6.94 3.84 23.90
CA LEU A 179 6.41 3.91 25.26
C LEU A 179 4.88 3.87 25.27
N ALA A 180 4.22 4.65 24.40
CA ALA A 180 2.77 4.61 24.27
C ALA A 180 2.25 3.22 23.90
N ALA A 181 2.92 2.53 22.97
CA ALA A 181 2.55 1.19 22.56
C ALA A 181 2.74 0.15 23.68
N LEU A 182 3.82 0.26 24.47
CA LEU A 182 4.06 -0.61 25.62
C LEU A 182 2.99 -0.42 26.70
N ASP A 183 2.69 0.85 27.02
CA ASP A 183 1.66 1.24 27.99
C ASP A 183 0.29 0.68 27.59
N ASP A 184 -0.07 0.79 26.31
CA ASP A 184 -1.33 0.23 25.82
C ASP A 184 -1.33 -1.31 25.80
N ALA A 185 -0.18 -1.95 25.55
CA ALA A 185 -0.05 -3.40 25.59
C ALA A 185 -0.26 -3.93 27.02
N GLU A 186 0.28 -3.25 28.04
CA GLU A 186 0.07 -3.57 29.45
C GLU A 186 -1.41 -3.43 29.84
N HIS A 187 -2.04 -2.30 29.51
CA HIS A 187 -3.47 -2.09 29.78
C HIS A 187 -4.36 -3.13 29.10
N VAL A 188 -4.06 -3.51 27.85
CA VAL A 188 -4.80 -4.56 27.14
C VAL A 188 -4.55 -5.92 27.77
N ALA A 189 -3.32 -6.24 28.17
CA ALA A 189 -3.01 -7.50 28.83
C ALA A 189 -3.78 -7.66 30.15
N ASP A 190 -3.85 -6.59 30.96
CA ASP A 190 -4.60 -6.60 32.20
C ASP A 190 -6.12 -6.70 31.97
N ALA A 191 -6.64 -6.01 30.96
CA ALA A 191 -8.04 -6.15 30.57
C ALA A 191 -8.38 -7.56 30.07
N LEU A 192 -7.46 -8.21 29.34
CA LEU A 192 -7.63 -9.60 28.89
C LEU A 192 -7.60 -10.58 30.06
N ARG A 193 -6.68 -10.41 31.01
CA ARG A 193 -6.62 -11.22 32.24
C ARG A 193 -7.91 -11.10 33.06
N ALA A 194 -8.40 -9.87 33.27
CA ALA A 194 -9.65 -9.62 34.01
C ALA A 194 -10.89 -10.24 33.33
N ARG A 195 -10.87 -10.38 32.00
CA ARG A 195 -11.94 -11.00 31.20
C ARG A 195 -11.79 -12.52 31.03
N GLY A 196 -10.81 -13.15 31.68
CA GLY A 196 -10.56 -14.60 31.60
C GLY A 196 -9.90 -15.07 30.29
N GLY A 197 -9.30 -14.16 29.51
CA GLY A 197 -8.72 -14.46 28.19
C GLY A 197 -7.27 -14.96 28.20
N ALA A 198 -6.69 -15.22 29.37
CA ALA A 198 -5.29 -15.63 29.54
C ALA A 198 -5.15 -17.07 30.08
N GLY A 199 -6.19 -17.91 29.94
CA GLY A 199 -6.22 -19.33 30.31
C GLY A 199 -6.50 -20.24 29.13
#